data_AF-A0A328AJN3-F1
#
_entry.id   AF-A0A328AJN3-F1
#
_cell.length_a   1.000
_cell.length_b   1.000
_cell.length_c   1.000
_cell.angle_alpha   90.00
_cell.angle_beta   90.00
_cell.angle_gamma   90.00
#
_symmetry.space_group_name_H-M   'P 1'
#
loop_
_entity.id
_entity.type
_entity.pdbx_description
1 polymer ?
#
loop_
_entity_poly.entity_id
_entity_poly.type
_entity_poly.pdbx_seq_one_letter_code
_entity_poly.pdbx_strand_id
1 'polypeptide(L)'
;MSASEAREVIGLIRADIEQAADAMLAAAEMGLGDINAAREGQTSALDRVERTLCAILEACAFQDLAGQRLSRLESLIATTEFGPAPEHDPLLNGPAAPGQGLDQDAADALFNDT
;
A
#
# COMPACT_ATOMS: atom_id res chain seq x y z
N MET A 1 4.17 -16.76 19.44
CA MET A 1 4.42 -16.51 18.00
C MET A 1 4.82 -15.05 17.82
N SER A 2 5.74 -14.74 16.91
CA SER A 2 6.61 -13.56 17.03
C SER A 2 6.42 -12.54 15.91
N ALA A 3 6.71 -11.27 16.20
CA ALA A 3 6.70 -10.17 15.22
C ALA A 3 7.59 -10.45 13.97
N SER A 4 8.51 -11.41 14.05
CA SER A 4 9.32 -11.86 12.91
C SER A 4 8.47 -12.53 11.82
N GLU A 5 7.47 -13.35 12.20
CA GLU A 5 6.61 -14.07 11.26
C GLU A 5 5.69 -13.11 10.50
N ALA A 6 5.15 -12.09 11.19
CA ALA A 6 4.35 -11.05 10.55
C ALA A 6 5.18 -10.23 9.54
N ARG A 7 6.42 -9.89 9.88
CA ARG A 7 7.33 -9.18 8.95
C ARG A 7 7.66 -10.00 7.72
N GLU A 8 7.84 -11.32 7.86
CA GLU A 8 8.07 -12.22 6.73
C GLU A 8 6.87 -12.24 5.78
N VAL A 9 5.65 -12.37 6.30
CA VAL A 9 4.42 -12.34 5.49
C VAL A 9 4.27 -11.02 4.75
N ILE A 10 4.55 -9.88 5.41
CA ILE A 10 4.54 -8.56 4.75
C ILE A 10 5.56 -8.49 3.62
N GLY A 11 6.78 -9.01 3.83
CA GLY A 11 7.82 -9.06 2.80
C GLY A 11 7.40 -9.87 1.58
N LEU A 12 6.74 -11.00 1.81
CA LEU A 12 6.19 -11.85 0.76
C LEU A 12 5.07 -11.15 -0.03
N ILE A 13 4.14 -10.47 0.64
CA ILE A 13 3.08 -9.68 -0.02
C ILE A 13 3.70 -8.59 -0.90
N ARG A 14 4.70 -7.87 -0.38
CA ARG A 14 5.39 -6.83 -1.15
C ARG A 14 6.05 -7.40 -2.41
N ALA A 15 6.73 -8.54 -2.29
CA ALA A 15 7.37 -9.19 -3.43
C ALA A 15 6.36 -9.60 -4.51
N ASP A 16 5.20 -10.16 -4.13
CA ASP A 16 4.14 -10.49 -5.10
C ASP A 16 3.62 -9.24 -5.83
N ILE A 17 3.41 -8.14 -5.09
CA ILE A 17 2.92 -6.89 -5.67
C ILE A 17 3.93 -6.32 -6.66
N GLU A 18 5.21 -6.28 -6.29
CA GLU A 18 6.29 -5.77 -7.16
C GLU A 18 6.40 -6.62 -8.42
N GLN A 19 6.42 -7.95 -8.28
CA GLN A 19 6.50 -8.85 -9.42
C GLN A 19 5.29 -8.70 -10.37
N ALA A 20 4.08 -8.59 -9.83
CA ALA A 20 2.89 -8.41 -10.64
C ALA A 20 2.86 -7.04 -11.33
N ALA A 21 3.28 -5.98 -10.63
CA ALA A 21 3.37 -4.64 -11.19
C ALA A 21 4.35 -4.60 -12.36
N ASP A 22 5.54 -5.18 -12.21
CA ASP A 22 6.55 -5.27 -13.27
C ASP A 22 6.01 -6.05 -14.47
N ALA A 23 5.34 -7.19 -14.24
CA ALA A 23 4.76 -8.00 -15.30
C ALA A 23 3.64 -7.27 -16.07
N MET A 24 2.73 -6.58 -15.35
CA MET A 24 1.67 -5.79 -15.97
C MET A 24 2.23 -4.64 -16.80
N LEU A 25 3.24 -3.93 -16.28
CA LEU A 25 3.85 -2.81 -16.97
C LEU A 25 4.60 -3.26 -18.23
N ALA A 26 5.42 -4.31 -18.12
CA ALA A 26 6.13 -4.87 -19.26
C ALA A 26 5.17 -5.36 -20.36
N ALA A 27 4.08 -6.01 -19.97
CA ALA A 27 3.02 -6.41 -20.90
C ALA A 27 2.41 -5.18 -21.58
N ALA A 28 1.97 -4.17 -20.81
CA ALA A 28 1.37 -2.96 -21.33
C ALA A 28 2.29 -2.23 -22.33
N GLU A 29 3.58 -2.12 -22.04
CA GLU A 29 4.58 -1.52 -22.93
C GLU A 29 4.68 -2.26 -24.28
N MET A 30 4.69 -3.60 -24.26
CA MET A 30 4.67 -4.40 -25.49
C MET A 30 3.40 -4.16 -26.30
N GLY A 31 2.23 -4.19 -25.65
CA GLY A 31 0.94 -3.96 -26.31
C GLY A 31 0.84 -2.57 -26.92
N LEU A 32 1.29 -1.53 -26.22
CA LEU A 32 1.32 -0.15 -26.72
C LEU A 32 2.15 -0.02 -28.01
N GLY A 33 3.27 -0.76 -28.10
CA GLY A 33 4.11 -0.81 -29.31
C GLY A 33 3.38 -1.40 -30.53
N ASP A 34 2.42 -2.30 -30.32
CA ASP A 34 1.68 -2.97 -31.39
C ASP A 34 0.40 -2.25 -31.81
N ILE A 35 -0.09 -1.24 -31.05
CA ILE A 35 -1.37 -0.57 -31.32
C ILE A 35 -1.42 0.05 -32.72
N ASN A 36 -0.37 0.74 -33.17
CA ASN A 36 -0.41 1.42 -34.47
C ASN A 36 -0.49 0.41 -35.63
N ALA A 37 0.32 -0.65 -35.58
CA ALA A 37 0.27 -1.72 -36.57
C ALA A 37 -1.09 -2.44 -36.56
N ALA A 38 -1.67 -2.67 -35.37
CA ALA A 38 -3.01 -3.23 -35.25
C ALA A 38 -4.08 -2.32 -35.88
N ARG A 39 -3.99 -0.98 -35.66
CA ARG A 39 -4.90 0.02 -36.26
C ARG A 39 -4.78 0.11 -37.78
N GLU A 40 -3.60 -0.18 -38.32
CA GLU A 40 -3.35 -0.28 -39.76
C GLU A 40 -3.85 -1.61 -40.36
N GLY A 41 -4.44 -2.49 -39.55
CA GLY A 41 -5.07 -3.73 -39.99
C GLY A 41 -4.14 -4.95 -39.97
N GLN A 42 -2.95 -4.85 -39.37
CA GLN A 42 -2.04 -5.99 -39.26
C GLN A 42 -2.55 -6.98 -38.20
N THR A 43 -3.16 -8.09 -38.64
CA THR A 43 -3.75 -9.13 -37.77
C THR A 43 -2.78 -9.64 -36.71
N SER A 44 -1.52 -9.91 -37.09
CA SER A 44 -0.51 -10.39 -36.12
C SER A 44 -0.22 -9.40 -34.98
N ALA A 45 -0.39 -8.09 -35.20
CA ALA A 45 -0.23 -7.08 -34.17
C ALA A 45 -1.47 -7.03 -33.26
N LEU A 46 -2.66 -7.15 -33.84
CA LEU A 46 -3.91 -7.30 -33.08
C LEU A 46 -3.86 -8.52 -32.15
N ASP A 47 -3.39 -9.67 -32.65
CA ASP A 47 -3.24 -10.89 -31.83
C ASP A 47 -2.24 -10.70 -30.67
N ARG A 48 -1.19 -9.88 -30.86
CA ARG A 48 -0.21 -9.58 -29.81
C ARG A 48 -0.79 -8.61 -28.77
N VAL A 49 -1.59 -7.64 -29.19
CA VAL A 49 -2.34 -6.77 -28.27
C VAL A 49 -3.33 -7.59 -27.45
N GLU A 50 -4.06 -8.52 -28.07
CA GLU A 50 -4.98 -9.42 -27.35
C GLU A 50 -4.24 -10.27 -26.32
N ARG A 51 -3.12 -10.91 -26.71
CA ARG A 51 -2.28 -11.68 -25.79
C ARG A 51 -1.73 -10.84 -24.64
N THR A 52 -1.38 -9.58 -24.90
CA THR A 52 -0.95 -8.65 -23.87
C THR A 52 -2.04 -8.39 -22.84
N LEU A 53 -3.28 -8.19 -23.28
CA LEU A 53 -4.43 -7.99 -22.38
C LEU A 53 -4.66 -9.25 -21.52
N CYS A 54 -4.58 -10.44 -22.10
CA CYS A 54 -4.65 -11.69 -21.35
C CYS A 54 -3.52 -11.80 -20.32
N ALA A 55 -2.28 -11.47 -20.69
CA ALA A 55 -1.14 -11.51 -19.78
C ALA A 55 -1.29 -10.54 -18.60
N ILE A 56 -1.85 -9.34 -18.82
CA ILE A 56 -2.16 -8.39 -17.74
C ILE A 56 -3.23 -8.97 -16.80
N LEU A 57 -4.29 -9.57 -17.34
CA LEU A 57 -5.34 -10.21 -16.54
C LEU A 57 -4.81 -11.39 -15.72
N GLU A 58 -3.92 -12.20 -16.31
CA GLU A 58 -3.24 -13.29 -15.61
C GLU A 58 -2.29 -12.78 -14.53
N ALA A 59 -1.55 -11.70 -14.79
CA ALA A 59 -0.68 -11.08 -13.80
C ALA A 59 -1.48 -10.65 -12.56
N CYS A 60 -2.71 -10.13 -12.72
CA CYS A 60 -3.61 -9.79 -11.63
C CYS A 60 -3.97 -10.98 -10.70
N ALA A 61 -3.74 -12.23 -11.11
CA ALA A 61 -4.00 -13.40 -10.26
C ALA A 61 -3.14 -13.41 -8.97
N PHE A 62 -2.08 -12.58 -8.89
CA PHE A 62 -1.35 -12.34 -7.64
C PHE A 62 -2.26 -11.91 -6.48
N GLN A 63 -3.41 -11.29 -6.78
CA GLN A 63 -4.38 -10.83 -5.80
C GLN A 63 -4.92 -11.98 -4.94
N ASP A 64 -5.09 -13.18 -5.49
CA ASP A 64 -5.54 -14.34 -4.72
C ASP A 64 -4.49 -14.74 -3.67
N LEU A 65 -3.23 -14.87 -4.11
CA LEU A 65 -2.11 -15.22 -3.24
C LEU A 65 -1.83 -14.13 -2.18
N ALA A 66 -1.86 -12.86 -2.59
CA ALA A 66 -1.73 -11.72 -1.70
C ALA A 66 -2.89 -11.67 -0.70
N GLY A 67 -4.12 -11.96 -1.13
CA GLY A 67 -5.31 -12.06 -0.27
C GLY A 67 -5.17 -13.14 0.81
N GLN A 68 -4.75 -14.35 0.43
CA GLN A 68 -4.48 -15.43 1.39
C GLN A 68 -3.42 -15.04 2.41
N ARG A 69 -2.36 -14.35 1.97
CA ARG A 69 -1.28 -13.87 2.85
C ARG A 69 -1.76 -12.75 3.77
N LEU A 70 -2.60 -11.84 3.29
CA LEU A 70 -3.23 -10.79 4.11
C LEU A 70 -4.13 -11.40 5.19
N SER A 71 -4.97 -12.38 4.87
CA SER A 71 -5.79 -13.08 5.88
C SER A 71 -4.92 -13.78 6.93
N ARG A 72 -3.78 -14.37 6.51
CA ARG A 72 -2.81 -14.93 7.46
C ARG A 72 -2.20 -13.85 8.35
N LEU A 73 -1.81 -12.70 7.78
CA LEU A 73 -1.26 -11.57 8.52
C LEU A 73 -2.27 -11.01 9.53
N GLU A 74 -3.53 -10.87 9.14
CA GLU A 74 -4.62 -10.46 10.03
C GLU A 74 -4.75 -11.40 11.22
N SER A 75 -4.71 -12.72 10.98
CA SER A 75 -4.72 -13.71 12.06
C SER A 75 -3.50 -13.57 12.99
N LEU A 76 -2.31 -13.30 12.44
CA LEU A 76 -1.10 -13.07 13.23
C LEU A 76 -1.23 -11.82 14.11
N ILE A 77 -1.76 -10.72 13.56
CA ILE A 77 -1.91 -9.46 14.27
C ILE A 77 -3.04 -9.52 15.31
N ALA A 78 -4.15 -10.20 15.02
CA ALA A 78 -5.29 -10.32 15.94
C ALA A 78 -4.94 -11.01 17.27
N THR A 79 -3.90 -11.84 17.27
CA THR A 79 -3.38 -12.49 18.49
C THR A 79 -2.38 -11.64 19.26
N THR A 80 -2.00 -10.49 18.72
CA THR A 80 -1.09 -9.54 19.36
C THR A 80 -1.93 -8.52 20.12
N GLU A 81 -1.88 -8.55 21.46
CA GLU A 81 -2.43 -7.44 22.25
C GLU A 81 -1.60 -6.19 21.93
N PHE A 82 -2.19 -5.24 21.22
CA PHE A 82 -1.70 -3.88 21.24
C PHE A 82 -1.85 -3.43 22.69
N GLY A 83 -0.74 -3.41 23.44
CA GLY A 83 -0.71 -2.90 24.79
C GLY A 83 -1.35 -1.50 24.85
N PRO A 84 -1.83 -1.06 26.03
CA PRO A 84 -2.46 0.24 26.16
C PRO A 84 -1.59 1.30 25.48
N ALA A 85 -2.23 2.17 24.69
CA ALA A 85 -1.54 3.31 24.08
C ALA A 85 -0.71 3.99 25.17
N PRO A 86 0.58 4.29 24.93
CA PRO A 86 1.40 4.91 25.96
C PRO A 86 0.72 6.20 26.42
N GLU A 87 0.37 6.27 27.71
CA GLU A 87 -0.36 7.42 28.29
C GLU A 87 0.39 8.75 28.10
N HIS A 88 1.69 8.69 27.79
CA HIS A 88 2.53 9.82 27.45
C HIS A 88 3.42 9.48 26.26
N ASP A 89 2.95 9.75 25.04
CA ASP A 89 3.82 9.79 23.86
C ASP A 89 4.47 11.18 23.77
N PRO A 90 5.79 11.32 24.01
CA PRO A 90 6.48 12.60 23.91
C PRO A 90 6.41 13.21 22.51
N LEU A 91 6.14 12.39 21.47
CA LEU A 91 6.01 12.80 20.08
C LEU A 91 4.68 13.51 19.79
N LEU A 92 3.68 13.38 20.67
CA LEU A 92 2.42 14.13 20.59
C LEU A 92 2.55 15.56 21.14
N ASN A 93 3.68 15.88 21.78
CA ASN A 93 4.04 17.25 22.06
C ASN A 93 4.77 17.76 20.81
N GLY A 94 4.09 18.59 20.01
CA GLY A 94 4.75 19.34 18.94
C GLY A 94 5.97 20.14 19.47
N PRO A 95 6.74 20.81 18.62
CA PRO A 95 7.96 21.51 19.04
C PRO A 95 7.67 22.64 20.03
N ALA A 96 7.55 22.30 21.32
CA ALA A 96 7.41 23.22 22.41
C ALA A 96 8.80 23.44 23.01
N ALA A 97 9.29 24.67 22.90
CA ALA A 97 10.53 25.05 23.56
C ALA A 97 10.34 24.92 25.08
N PRO A 98 11.32 24.35 25.82
CA PRO A 98 11.22 24.23 27.27
C PRO A 98 11.03 25.61 27.90
N GLY A 99 9.92 25.79 28.62
CA GLY A 99 9.59 27.03 29.34
C GLY A 99 8.66 28.01 28.62
N GLN A 100 8.15 27.70 27.42
CA GLN A 100 7.06 28.47 26.81
C GLN A 100 5.75 27.70 26.92
N GLY A 101 5.20 27.65 28.14
CA GLY A 101 3.77 27.36 28.31
C GLY A 101 2.98 28.55 27.78
N LEU A 102 1.87 28.29 27.08
CA LEU A 102 0.88 29.34 26.83
C LEU A 102 0.38 29.83 28.20
N ASP A 103 0.31 31.15 28.37
CA ASP A 103 -0.25 31.75 29.58
C ASP A 103 -1.72 31.33 29.70
N GLN A 104 -2.07 30.68 30.80
CA GLN A 104 -3.41 30.14 31.02
C GLN A 104 -4.45 31.28 31.04
N ASP A 105 -4.07 32.45 31.52
CA ASP A 105 -4.94 33.63 31.54
C ASP A 105 -5.26 34.11 30.11
N ALA A 106 -4.28 34.02 29.20
CA ALA A 106 -4.47 34.33 27.79
C ALA A 106 -5.30 33.24 27.06
N ALA A 107 -5.14 31.98 27.47
CA ALA A 107 -5.94 30.87 26.94
C ALA A 107 -7.41 30.99 27.38
N ASP A 108 -7.66 31.33 28.64
CA ASP A 108 -9.02 31.47 29.18
C ASP A 108 -9.75 32.66 28.56
N ALA A 109 -9.04 33.77 28.29
CA ALA A 109 -9.60 34.94 27.61
C ALA A 109 -10.10 34.65 26.19
N LEU A 110 -9.50 33.68 25.48
CA LEU A 110 -9.93 33.27 24.13
C LEU A 110 -11.28 32.52 24.12
N PHE A 111 -11.65 31.89 25.24
CA PHE A 111 -12.85 31.04 25.32
C PHE A 111 -13.95 31.59 26.23
N ASN A 112 -13.73 32.72 26.90
CA ASN A 112 -14.72 33.38 27.77
C ASN A 112 -15.49 34.53 27.11
N ASP A 113 -15.34 34.76 25.80
CA ASP A 113 -16.04 35.83 25.07
C ASP A 113 -17.39 35.36 24.48
N THR A 114 -18.19 34.64 25.28
CA THR A 114 -19.63 34.37 25.03
C THR A 114 -20.45 34.42 26.31
#